data_AF-A0A949UCL0-F1
#
_entry.id   AF-A0A949UCL0-F1
#
_cell.length_a   1.000
_cell.length_b   1.000
_cell.length_c   1.000
_cell.angle_alpha   90.00
_cell.angle_beta   90.00
_cell.angle_gamma   90.00
#
_symmetry.space_group_name_H-M   'P 1'
#
loop_
_entity.id
_entity.type
_entity.pdbx_description
1 polymer ?
#
loop_
_entity_poly.entity_id
_entity_poly.type
_entity_poly.pdbx_seq_one_letter_code
_entity_poly.pdbx_strand_id
1 'polypeptide(L)' 'RLRAIGKLLHLGSRIATAEGRLEDALGKLYAHATTTCIVLGAKG' A
#
# COMPACT_ATOMS: atom_id res chain seq x y z
N ARG A 1 -14.62 -10.51 9.56
CA ARG A 1 -13.54 -9.54 9.83
C ARG A 1 -12.65 -9.48 8.59
N LEU A 2 -12.26 -8.29 8.13
CA LEU A 2 -11.34 -8.11 7.01
C LEU A 2 -9.99 -7.58 7.52
N ARG A 3 -8.92 -7.85 6.77
CA ARG A 3 -7.56 -7.38 7.01
C ARG A 3 -7.08 -6.65 5.75
N ALA A 4 -6.65 -5.40 5.91
CA ALA A 4 -6.00 -4.63 4.86
C ALA A 4 -4.47 -4.74 5.04
N ILE A 5 -3.77 -5.09 3.97
CA ILE A 5 -2.31 -5.28 3.95
C ILE A 5 -1.75 -4.39 2.86
N GLY A 6 -0.84 -3.49 3.21
CA GLY A 6 -0.11 -2.66 2.26
C GLY A 6 1.33 -3.15 2.11
N LYS A 7 1.83 -3.21 0.88
CA LYS A 7 3.23 -3.50 0.58
C LYS A 7 3.80 -2.40 -0.31
N LEU A 8 4.89 -1.82 0.14
CA LEU A 8 5.63 -0.85 -0.66
C LEU A 8 6.36 -1.59 -1.79
N LEU A 9 6.12 -1.16 -3.03
CA LEU A 9 6.70 -1.74 -4.24
C LEU A 9 7.94 -0.96 -4.67
N HIS A 10 7.87 0.37 -4.61
CA HIS A 10 8.96 1.26 -4.95
C HIS A 10 8.97 2.47 -4.02
N LEU A 11 10.14 2.83 -3.49
CA LEU A 11 10.36 4.04 -2.70
C LEU A 11 11.49 4.84 -3.34
N GLY A 12 11.12 5.86 -4.11
CA GLY A 12 12.03 6.88 -4.59
C GLY A 12 12.09 8.07 -3.63
N SER A 13 12.95 9.05 -3.95
CA SER A 13 13.12 10.26 -3.14
C SER A 13 11.90 11.20 -3.15
N ARG A 14 11.06 11.12 -4.19
CA ARG A 14 9.89 12.01 -4.37
C ARG A 14 8.59 11.28 -4.69
N ILE A 15 8.66 10.01 -5.12
CA ILE A 15 7.51 9.21 -5.53
C ILE A 15 7.62 7.84 -4.89
N ALA A 16 6.53 7.34 -4.31
CA ALA A 16 6.41 6.00 -3.78
C ALA A 16 5.21 5.30 -4.39
N THR A 17 5.35 4.01 -4.72
CA THR A 17 4.27 3.16 -5.20
C THR A 17 4.09 1.98 -4.25
N ALA A 18 2.85 1.69 -3.89
CA ALA A 18 2.49 0.57 -3.03
C ALA A 18 1.31 -0.20 -3.62
N GLU A 19 1.21 -1.48 -3.26
CA GLU A 19 0.02 -2.31 -3.46
C GLU A 19 -0.73 -2.50 -2.14
N GLY A 20 -2.03 -2.69 -2.24
CA GLY A 20 -2.93 -2.96 -1.13
C GLY A 20 -3.80 -4.18 -1.42
N ARG A 21 -3.90 -5.10 -0.46
CA ARG A 21 -4.76 -6.28 -0.50
C ARG A 21 -5.75 -6.26 0.65
N LEU A 22 -6.99 -6.65 0.38
CA LEU A 22 -8.04 -6.80 1.39
C LEU A 22 -8.47 -8.28 1.46
N GLU A 23 -8.24 -8.92 2.59
CA GLU A 23 -8.46 -10.36 2.77
C GLU A 23 -9.33 -10.66 4.01
N ASP A 24 -10.09 -11.76 3.98
CA ASP A 24 -10.76 -12.28 5.18
C ASP A 24 -9.83 -13.20 6.01
N ALA A 25 -10.36 -13.79 7.08
CA ALA A 25 -9.61 -14.69 7.96
C ALA A 25 -9.23 -16.02 7.31
N LEU A 26 -9.87 -16.39 6.20
CA LEU A 26 -9.59 -17.60 5.43
C LEU A 26 -8.63 -17.31 4.24
N GLY A 27 -8.17 -16.07 4.11
CA GLY A 27 -7.25 -15.64 3.05
C GLY A 27 -7.93 -15.37 1.70
N LYS A 28 -9.27 -15.30 1.64
CA LYS A 28 -9.96 -14.92 0.41
C LYS A 28 -9.66 -13.46 0.09
N LEU A 29 -9.17 -13.20 -1.12
CA LEU A 29 -8.91 -11.86 -1.61
C LEU A 29 -10.20 -11.20 -2.09
N TYR A 30 -10.53 -10.04 -1.51
CA TYR A 30 -11.71 -9.25 -1.85
C TYR A 30 -11.38 -8.08 -2.76
N ALA A 31 -10.22 -7.46 -2.55
CA ALA A 31 -9.79 -6.33 -3.36
C ALA A 31 -8.27 -6.30 -3.48
N HIS A 32 -7.81 -5.81 -4.63
CA HIS A 32 -6.43 -5.45 -4.90
C HIS A 32 -6.41 -4.04 -5.49
N ALA A 33 -5.54 -3.20 -4.96
CA ALA A 33 -5.38 -1.83 -5.41
C ALA A 33 -3.91 -1.45 -5.43
N THR A 34 -3.56 -0.46 -6.25
CA THR A 34 -2.25 0.19 -6.22
C THR A 34 -2.45 1.66 -5.90
N THR A 35 -1.42 2.27 -5.33
CA THR A 35 -1.38 3.70 -5.10
C THR A 35 0.01 4.24 -5.38
N THR A 36 0.06 5.46 -5.91
CA THR A 36 1.29 6.20 -6.16
C THR A 36 1.17 7.56 -5.48
N CYS A 37 2.09 7.84 -4.56
CA CYS A 37 2.08 9.03 -3.72
C CYS A 37 3.33 9.88 -3.97
N ILE A 38 3.20 11.20 -3.81
CA ILE A 38 4.35 12.10 -3.69
C ILE A 38 4.88 12.01 -2.25
N VAL A 39 6.18 11.75 -2.11
CA VAL A 39 6.88 11.76 -0.82
C VAL A 39 7.37 13.18 -0.56
N LEU A 40 6.84 13.80 0.47
CA LEU A 40 7.29 15.10 0.95
C LEU A 40 8.31 14.87 2.07
N GLY A 41 9.47 15.53 1.98
CA GLY A 41 10.48 15.45 3.04
C GLY A 41 9.95 15.98 4.38
N ALA A 42 10.43 15.42 5.49
CA ALA A 42 10.19 16.00 6.80
C ALA A 42 10.88 17.37 6.87
N LYS A 43 10.19 18.40 7.37
CA LYS A 43 10.86 19.65 7.75
C LYS A 43 11.78 19.31 8.93
N GLY A 44 13.06 19.64 8.79
CA GLY A 44 14.02 19.67 9.89
C GLY A 44 13.69 20.77 10.88
#